data_AF-A0A537ZKC4-F1
#
_entry.id   AF-A0A537ZKC4-F1
#
_cell.length_a   1.000
_cell.length_b   1.000
_cell.length_c   1.000
_cell.angle_alpha   90.00
_cell.angle_beta   90.00
_cell.angle_gamma   90.00
#
_symmetry.space_group_name_H-M   'P 1'
#
loop_
_entity.id
_entity.type
_entity.pdbx_description
1 polymer ?
#
loop_
_entity_poly.entity_id
_entity_poly.type
_entity_poly.pdbx_seq_one_letter_code
_entity_poly.pdbx_strand_id
1 'polypeptide(L)'
;MTERWQREVAKLHRAELPGDLWERITEGPRLQPPPPRSPSRLIVAATALVLFVAAAALLWIVFTPFRTTVKTLAGSDVLSVPARGETSPVFLGDGRPVFVVHHEDGTVSVVDAFSPHRAWGFEEPVEWCPTTRQFVEWAHEAHFNEYGTWVSAGPAPSGLATFAFQVVERDAAGDPASIRVGAMQAPDPGGSAPITDPSRPPFCPGAEPVTFTVDASTVWESPAEAVAAQPQGWIAVRGTLSVASDGFVQLCSALEGERCQDAAVVRGIDGVGLMVNVLQKYPGTGYEKPHVWLAQVRGGVLDDLAIGDIRTSD
;
A
#
# COMPACT_ATOMS: atom_id res chain seq x y z
N MET A 1 2.38 78.99 30.60
CA MET A 1 2.53 78.33 31.92
C MET A 1 1.72 79.11 32.93
N THR A 2 0.83 78.45 33.67
CA THR A 2 -0.18 79.11 34.52
C THR A 2 0.40 79.47 35.89
N GLU A 3 0.03 80.63 36.47
CA GLU A 3 0.48 81.07 37.81
C GLU A 3 0.24 80.03 38.92
N ARG A 4 -0.74 79.16 38.73
CA ARG A 4 -1.04 78.04 39.63
C ARG A 4 0.09 77.01 39.66
N TRP A 5 0.72 76.73 38.52
CA TRP A 5 1.84 75.79 38.43
C TRP A 5 3.08 76.34 39.14
N GLN A 6 3.38 77.62 38.94
CA GLN A 6 4.54 78.26 39.61
C GLN A 6 4.38 78.30 41.13
N ARG A 7 3.16 78.50 41.64
CA ARG A 7 2.87 78.44 43.09
C ARG A 7 3.07 77.05 43.69
N GLU A 8 2.68 75.99 42.99
CA GLU A 8 2.86 74.62 43.49
C GLU A 8 4.32 74.16 43.43
N VAL A 9 5.07 74.56 42.39
CA VAL A 9 6.51 74.27 42.32
C VAL A 9 7.31 75.01 43.40
N ALA A 10 6.92 76.25 43.73
CA ALA A 10 7.53 77.00 44.83
C ALA A 10 7.27 76.39 46.22
N LYS A 11 6.17 75.62 46.40
CA LYS A 11 5.94 74.85 47.63
C LYS A 11 6.84 73.62 47.70
N LEU A 12 7.01 72.92 46.58
CA LEU A 12 7.87 71.74 46.50
C LEU A 12 9.35 72.06 46.73
N HIS A 13 9.81 73.25 46.34
CA HIS A 13 11.19 73.71 46.59
C HIS A 13 11.55 73.90 48.07
N ARG A 14 10.56 74.03 48.96
CA ARG A 14 10.78 74.14 50.41
C ARG A 14 10.70 72.79 51.13
N ALA A 15 10.15 71.77 50.49
CA ALA A 15 10.24 70.41 50.97
C ALA A 15 11.57 69.84 50.46
N GLU A 16 12.42 69.32 51.35
CA GLU A 16 13.64 68.62 50.95
C GLU A 16 13.27 67.30 50.25
N LEU A 17 12.98 67.40 48.95
CA LEU A 17 12.66 66.25 48.11
C LEU A 17 13.96 65.62 47.57
N PRO A 18 14.01 64.28 47.48
CA PRO A 18 15.10 63.56 46.83
C PRO A 18 15.34 64.08 45.39
N GLY A 19 16.61 64.17 44.98
CA GLY A 19 17.00 64.85 43.74
C GLY A 19 16.44 64.24 42.45
N ASP A 20 16.11 62.95 42.45
CA ASP A 20 15.55 62.22 41.30
C ASP A 20 14.09 62.60 40.98
N LEU A 21 13.36 63.09 41.99
CA LEU A 21 11.98 63.55 41.82
C LEU A 21 11.90 64.88 41.07
N TRP A 22 12.91 65.75 41.21
CA TRP A 22 12.97 67.00 40.46
C TRP A 22 13.15 66.77 38.97
N GLU A 23 14.01 65.81 38.61
CA GLU A 23 14.27 65.42 37.22
C GLU A 23 12.98 65.01 36.51
N ARG A 24 12.14 64.19 37.17
CA ARG A 24 10.85 63.74 36.65
C ARG A 24 9.80 64.85 36.52
N ILE A 25 9.84 65.86 37.39
CA ILE A 25 8.91 67.00 37.32
C ILE A 25 9.30 67.93 36.15
N THR A 26 10.60 68.10 35.88
CA THR A 26 11.08 68.90 34.74
C THR A 26 10.84 68.25 33.37
N GLU A 27 10.76 66.91 33.30
CA GLU A 27 10.51 66.21 32.02
C GLU A 27 9.13 66.49 31.41
N GLY A 28 8.18 67.04 32.17
CA GLY A 28 6.84 67.35 31.68
C GLY A 28 6.01 66.11 31.30
N PRO A 29 4.74 66.28 30.94
CA PRO A 29 3.87 65.16 30.59
C PRO A 29 4.39 64.47 29.32
N ARG A 30 4.93 63.26 29.47
CA ARG A 30 5.36 62.41 28.35
C ARG A 30 4.14 62.12 27.46
N LEU A 31 4.16 62.66 26.23
CA LEU A 31 3.17 62.34 25.20
C LEU A 31 3.27 60.84 24.91
N GLN A 32 2.25 60.06 25.28
CA GLN A 32 2.19 58.66 24.90
C GLN A 32 2.15 58.56 23.38
N PRO A 33 2.97 57.68 22.76
CA PRO A 33 2.89 57.44 21.33
C PRO A 33 1.48 56.95 20.96
N PRO A 34 0.94 57.35 19.79
CA PRO A 34 -0.38 56.92 19.38
C PRO A 34 -0.43 55.39 19.30
N PRO A 35 -1.55 54.76 19.70
CA PRO A 35 -1.68 53.31 19.67
C PRO A 35 -1.48 52.80 18.23
N PRO A 36 -0.84 51.63 18.05
CA PRO A 36 -0.65 51.04 16.74
C PRO A 36 -2.01 50.88 16.05
N ARG A 37 -2.13 51.37 14.81
CA ARG A 37 -3.33 51.20 14.01
C ARG A 37 -3.60 49.72 13.86
N SER A 38 -4.71 49.24 14.42
CA SER A 38 -5.13 47.86 14.24
C SER A 38 -5.29 47.59 12.74
N PRO A 39 -4.71 46.50 12.21
CA PRO A 39 -4.92 46.15 10.82
C PRO A 39 -6.42 46.02 10.57
N SER A 40 -6.88 46.60 9.45
CA SER A 40 -8.31 46.57 9.11
C SER A 40 -8.80 45.11 9.13
N ARG A 41 -9.98 44.88 9.71
CA ARG A 41 -10.57 43.54 9.85
C ARG A 41 -10.63 42.76 8.54
N LEU A 42 -10.65 43.48 7.41
CA LEU A 42 -10.59 42.92 6.05
C LEU A 42 -9.27 42.20 5.75
N ILE A 43 -8.13 42.74 6.19
CA ILE A 43 -6.81 42.11 5.98
C ILE A 43 -6.73 40.81 6.78
N VAL A 44 -7.21 40.82 8.03
CA VAL A 44 -7.22 39.61 8.87
C VAL A 44 -8.13 38.53 8.27
N ALA A 45 -9.31 38.90 7.78
CA ALA A 45 -10.25 37.97 7.16
C ALA A 45 -9.69 37.37 5.84
N ALA A 46 -9.04 38.20 5.01
CA ALA A 46 -8.42 37.74 3.76
C ALA A 46 -7.29 36.74 4.03
N THR A 47 -6.41 37.02 4.99
CA THR A 47 -5.32 36.10 5.36
C THR A 47 -5.85 34.77 5.89
N ALA A 48 -6.89 34.80 6.75
CA ALA A 48 -7.50 33.59 7.27
C ALA A 48 -8.13 32.72 6.16
N LEU A 49 -8.79 33.34 5.18
CA LEU A 49 -9.38 32.63 4.05
C LEU A 49 -8.30 31.95 3.18
N VAL A 50 -7.20 32.65 2.89
CA VAL A 50 -6.08 32.08 2.11
C VAL A 50 -5.48 30.87 2.82
N LEU A 51 -5.27 30.95 4.15
CA LEU A 51 -4.77 29.82 4.93
C LEU A 51 -5.74 28.64 4.95
N PHE A 52 -7.05 28.91 5.07
CA PHE A 52 -8.07 27.87 5.04
C PHE A 52 -8.13 27.15 3.68
N VAL A 53 -8.09 27.90 2.58
CA VAL A 53 -8.07 27.32 1.22
C VAL A 53 -6.79 26.51 0.99
N ALA A 54 -5.63 27.02 1.43
CA ALA A 54 -4.37 26.29 1.32
C ALA A 54 -4.38 24.99 2.14
N ALA A 55 -4.92 25.01 3.36
CA ALA A 55 -5.07 23.83 4.20
C ALA A 55 -6.06 22.82 3.60
N ALA A 56 -7.20 23.29 3.07
CA ALA A 56 -8.18 22.43 2.40
C ALA A 56 -7.61 21.81 1.12
N ALA A 57 -6.81 22.55 0.34
CA ALA A 57 -6.12 22.02 -0.83
C ALA A 57 -5.04 21.01 -0.44
N LEU A 58 -4.29 21.25 0.64
CA LEU A 58 -3.30 20.30 1.15
C LEU A 58 -3.97 19.03 1.66
N LEU A 59 -5.05 19.14 2.44
CA LEU A 59 -5.87 18.01 2.87
C LEU A 59 -6.43 17.27 1.67
N TRP A 60 -6.94 17.99 0.65
CA TRP A 60 -7.39 17.36 -0.57
C TRP A 60 -6.26 16.60 -1.25
N ILE A 61 -5.04 17.14 -1.37
CA ILE A 61 -3.91 16.43 -2.00
C ILE A 61 -3.46 15.21 -1.17
N VAL A 62 -3.47 15.32 0.16
CA VAL A 62 -3.05 14.24 1.07
C VAL A 62 -4.09 13.12 1.15
N PHE A 63 -5.38 13.48 1.11
CA PHE A 63 -6.50 12.54 1.28
C PHE A 63 -7.22 12.23 -0.03
N THR A 64 -6.94 12.91 -1.13
CA THR A 64 -7.33 12.36 -2.43
C THR A 64 -6.55 11.08 -2.56
N PRO A 65 -7.21 9.94 -2.76
CA PRO A 65 -6.51 8.74 -3.12
C PRO A 65 -5.75 9.13 -4.38
N PHE A 66 -4.42 9.23 -4.27
CA PHE A 66 -3.58 9.10 -5.43
C PHE A 66 -3.99 7.75 -5.99
N ARG A 67 -4.90 7.76 -6.97
CA ARG A 67 -4.91 6.76 -8.00
C ARG A 67 -3.60 7.01 -8.73
N THR A 68 -2.48 6.65 -8.10
CA THR A 68 -1.38 6.02 -8.81
C THR A 68 -2.05 4.89 -9.54
N THR A 69 -2.54 5.22 -10.73
CA THR A 69 -2.83 4.26 -11.75
C THR A 69 -1.44 3.77 -12.02
N VAL A 70 -1.01 2.77 -11.25
CA VAL A 70 0.07 1.90 -11.65
C VAL A 70 -0.39 1.51 -13.03
N LYS A 71 0.25 2.08 -14.05
CA LYS A 71 0.07 1.62 -15.42
C LYS A 71 0.62 0.22 -15.36
N THR A 72 -0.24 -0.72 -15.01
CA THR A 72 -0.02 -2.13 -15.22
C THR A 72 0.40 -2.24 -16.67
N LEU A 73 1.59 -2.78 -16.91
CA LEU A 73 2.06 -3.00 -18.27
C LEU A 73 1.18 -4.05 -18.98
N ALA A 74 0.36 -4.78 -18.21
CA ALA A 74 -0.81 -5.62 -18.54
C ALA A 74 -1.76 -5.19 -19.69
N GLY A 75 -1.60 -4.01 -20.31
CA GLY A 75 -2.61 -3.42 -21.18
C GLY A 75 -2.66 -3.93 -22.63
N SER A 76 -1.89 -4.96 -23.01
CA SER A 76 -1.88 -5.43 -24.40
C SER A 76 -1.74 -6.93 -24.62
N ASP A 77 -1.58 -7.72 -23.55
CA ASP A 77 -1.38 -9.16 -23.68
C ASP A 77 -2.61 -9.82 -24.29
N VAL A 78 -2.37 -10.73 -25.24
CA VAL A 78 -3.42 -11.57 -25.81
C VAL A 78 -3.31 -12.93 -25.13
N LEU A 79 -4.33 -13.29 -24.36
CA LEU A 79 -4.41 -14.55 -23.63
C LEU A 79 -5.39 -15.49 -24.31
N SER A 80 -5.07 -16.78 -24.29
CA SER A 80 -6.03 -17.83 -24.62
C SER A 80 -7.09 -17.92 -23.52
N VAL A 81 -8.34 -18.09 -23.92
CA VAL A 81 -9.43 -18.39 -23.00
C VAL A 81 -9.54 -19.91 -22.87
N PRO A 82 -9.62 -20.47 -21.64
CA PRO A 82 -9.77 -21.92 -21.46
C PRO A 82 -11.15 -22.39 -21.97
N ALA A 83 -11.40 -23.71 -21.97
CA ALA A 83 -12.71 -24.20 -22.37
C ALA A 83 -13.81 -23.69 -21.42
N ARG A 84 -15.05 -23.66 -21.91
CA ARG A 84 -16.19 -23.19 -21.10
C ARG A 84 -16.32 -24.02 -19.82
N GLY A 85 -16.44 -23.35 -18.68
CA GLY A 85 -16.46 -23.96 -17.36
C GLY A 85 -15.07 -24.16 -16.73
N GLU A 86 -13.98 -23.90 -17.46
CA GLU A 86 -12.62 -24.07 -16.96
C GLU A 86 -11.97 -22.74 -16.52
N THR A 87 -10.78 -22.85 -15.93
CA THR A 87 -9.97 -21.72 -15.47
C THR A 87 -8.51 -21.99 -15.78
N SER A 88 -7.77 -20.94 -16.14
CA SER A 88 -6.35 -21.02 -16.44
C SER A 88 -5.55 -19.99 -15.63
N PRO A 89 -4.53 -20.41 -14.85
CA PRO A 89 -3.56 -19.51 -14.24
C PRO A 89 -2.54 -19.06 -15.30
N VAL A 90 -2.35 -17.75 -15.45
CA VAL A 90 -1.45 -17.18 -16.46
C VAL A 90 -0.66 -16.00 -15.86
N PHE A 91 0.57 -15.81 -16.31
CA PHE A 91 1.33 -14.59 -16.04
C PHE A 91 1.17 -13.61 -17.21
N LEU A 92 0.85 -12.36 -16.89
CA LEU A 92 0.87 -11.27 -17.86
C LEU A 92 2.31 -10.97 -18.33
N GLY A 93 2.47 -10.18 -19.38
CA GLY A 93 3.77 -9.82 -19.94
C GLY A 93 4.66 -9.03 -18.96
N ASP A 94 4.07 -8.47 -17.90
CA ASP A 94 4.76 -7.85 -16.78
C ASP A 94 4.92 -8.78 -15.57
N GLY A 95 4.75 -10.08 -15.76
CA GLY A 95 4.90 -11.12 -14.73
C GLY A 95 3.79 -11.14 -13.69
N ARG A 96 2.76 -10.28 -13.78
CA ARG A 96 1.67 -10.30 -12.80
C ARG A 96 0.82 -11.57 -12.97
N PRO A 97 0.58 -12.35 -11.91
CA PRO A 97 -0.29 -13.52 -11.99
C PRO A 97 -1.77 -13.11 -12.10
N VAL A 98 -2.49 -13.75 -13.01
CA VAL A 98 -3.93 -13.61 -13.19
C VAL A 98 -4.58 -14.97 -13.44
N PHE A 99 -5.88 -15.06 -13.18
CA PHE A 99 -6.71 -16.17 -13.64
C PHE A 99 -7.61 -15.72 -14.78
N VAL A 100 -7.65 -16.52 -15.85
CA VAL A 100 -8.67 -16.40 -16.90
C VAL A 100 -9.73 -17.46 -16.62
N VAL A 101 -10.94 -17.02 -16.30
CA VAL A 101 -12.09 -17.89 -16.01
C VAL A 101 -13.07 -17.82 -17.17
N HIS A 102 -13.42 -18.97 -17.75
CA HIS A 102 -14.50 -19.06 -18.72
C HIS A 102 -15.72 -19.66 -18.04
N HIS A 103 -16.74 -18.85 -17.84
CA HIS A 103 -17.93 -19.20 -17.08
C HIS A 103 -18.83 -20.15 -17.87
N GLU A 104 -19.70 -20.89 -17.17
CA GLU A 104 -20.63 -21.84 -17.81
C GLU A 104 -21.65 -21.15 -18.74
N ASP A 105 -21.92 -19.86 -18.53
CA ASP A 105 -22.80 -19.06 -19.37
C ASP A 105 -22.12 -18.51 -20.64
N GLY A 106 -20.82 -18.79 -20.83
CA GLY A 106 -20.03 -18.32 -21.97
C GLY A 106 -19.41 -16.92 -21.78
N THR A 107 -19.60 -16.30 -20.62
CA THR A 107 -18.88 -15.07 -20.26
C THR A 107 -17.46 -15.38 -19.77
N VAL A 108 -16.60 -14.36 -19.68
CA VAL A 108 -15.20 -14.51 -19.26
C VAL A 108 -14.87 -13.46 -18.19
N SER A 109 -14.08 -13.86 -17.20
CA SER A 109 -13.44 -12.95 -16.24
C SER A 109 -11.92 -13.07 -16.32
N VAL A 110 -11.23 -11.94 -16.17
CA VAL A 110 -9.78 -11.90 -15.91
C VAL A 110 -9.59 -11.34 -14.52
N VAL A 111 -9.19 -12.19 -13.58
CA VAL A 111 -9.15 -11.89 -12.15
C VAL A 111 -7.70 -11.79 -11.71
N ASP A 112 -7.38 -10.74 -10.98
CA ASP A 112 -6.07 -10.59 -10.35
C ASP A 112 -5.85 -11.69 -9.32
N ALA A 113 -4.66 -12.28 -9.32
CA ALA A 113 -4.40 -13.39 -8.43
C ALA A 113 -3.95 -12.95 -7.03
N PHE A 114 -3.73 -11.66 -6.76
CA PHE A 114 -3.34 -11.21 -5.42
C PHE A 114 -4.56 -10.88 -4.56
N SER A 115 -4.63 -11.50 -3.37
CA SER A 115 -5.62 -11.15 -2.35
C SER A 115 -5.43 -9.69 -1.93
N PRO A 116 -6.52 -8.91 -1.73
CA PRO A 116 -6.42 -7.58 -1.12
C PRO A 116 -6.05 -7.64 0.37
N HIS A 117 -6.03 -8.84 0.97
CA HIS A 117 -5.49 -9.03 2.30
C HIS A 117 -3.95 -9.06 2.22
N ARG A 118 -3.30 -8.08 2.87
CA ARG A 118 -1.84 -7.98 2.93
C ARG A 118 -1.32 -8.18 4.35
N ALA A 119 -1.33 -9.42 4.84
CA ALA A 119 -0.81 -9.74 6.17
C ALA A 119 0.66 -9.31 6.27
N TRP A 120 0.97 -8.42 7.22
CA TRP A 120 2.31 -7.84 7.39
C TRP A 120 2.91 -7.24 6.12
N GLY A 121 2.08 -6.86 5.15
CA GLY A 121 2.50 -6.24 3.89
C GLY A 121 2.82 -7.21 2.75
N PHE A 122 2.79 -8.53 2.94
CA PHE A 122 2.93 -9.48 1.83
C PHE A 122 1.76 -9.39 0.87
N GLU A 123 2.03 -9.60 -0.42
CA GLU A 123 0.98 -10.00 -1.35
C GLU A 123 0.74 -11.51 -1.19
N GLU A 124 -0.49 -11.96 -1.34
CA GLU A 124 -0.83 -13.38 -1.19
C GLU A 124 -1.56 -13.86 -2.45
N PRO A 125 -0.92 -14.68 -3.30
CA PRO A 125 -1.60 -15.31 -4.41
C PRO A 125 -2.76 -16.17 -3.90
N VAL A 126 -3.95 -15.96 -4.45
CA VAL A 126 -5.08 -16.85 -4.26
C VAL A 126 -4.93 -18.09 -5.14
N GLU A 127 -5.55 -19.17 -4.70
CA GLU A 127 -5.64 -20.42 -5.45
C GLU A 127 -7.06 -20.61 -5.96
N TRP A 128 -7.22 -21.29 -7.09
CA TRP A 128 -8.54 -21.63 -7.62
C TRP A 128 -8.97 -23.03 -7.16
N CYS A 129 -10.12 -23.13 -6.49
CA CYS A 129 -10.75 -24.39 -6.12
C CYS A 129 -11.78 -24.82 -7.19
N PRO A 130 -11.52 -25.86 -8.01
CA PRO A 130 -12.44 -26.25 -9.08
C PRO A 130 -13.81 -26.73 -8.60
N THR A 131 -13.87 -27.37 -7.43
CA THR A 131 -15.10 -27.99 -6.91
C THR A 131 -16.12 -26.97 -6.43
N THR A 132 -15.66 -25.85 -5.86
CA THR A 132 -16.51 -24.76 -5.39
C THR A 132 -16.58 -23.59 -6.35
N ARG A 133 -15.74 -23.57 -7.39
CA ARG A 133 -15.58 -22.46 -8.34
C ARG A 133 -15.28 -21.13 -7.63
N GLN A 134 -14.35 -21.19 -6.68
CA GLN A 134 -13.96 -20.07 -5.84
C GLN A 134 -12.44 -19.88 -5.86
N PHE A 135 -12.02 -18.63 -5.69
CA PHE A 135 -10.66 -18.32 -5.28
C PHE A 135 -10.56 -18.35 -3.76
N VAL A 136 -9.48 -18.91 -3.24
CA VAL A 136 -9.23 -18.98 -1.80
C VAL A 136 -7.80 -18.54 -1.51
N GLU A 137 -7.65 -17.64 -0.55
CA GLU A 137 -6.35 -17.27 0.01
C GLU A 137 -5.82 -18.41 0.89
N TRP A 138 -4.63 -18.94 0.57
CA TRP A 138 -4.11 -20.15 1.22
C TRP A 138 -3.87 -20.00 2.74
N ALA A 139 -3.45 -18.83 3.21
CA ALA A 139 -3.02 -18.63 4.61
C ALA A 139 -4.16 -18.21 5.54
N HIS A 140 -5.06 -17.33 5.07
CA HIS A 140 -6.13 -16.76 5.91
C HIS A 140 -7.54 -17.04 5.36
N GLU A 141 -7.61 -17.80 4.26
CA GLU A 141 -8.82 -18.40 3.73
C GLU A 141 -9.90 -17.34 3.41
N ALA A 142 -9.53 -16.14 2.94
CA ALA A 142 -10.51 -15.26 2.30
C ALA A 142 -11.03 -15.93 1.03
N HIS A 143 -12.36 -15.94 0.83
CA HIS A 143 -12.98 -16.59 -0.34
C HIS A 143 -13.60 -15.56 -1.27
N PHE A 144 -13.40 -15.79 -2.56
CA PHE A 144 -13.93 -14.99 -3.64
C PHE A 144 -14.62 -15.91 -4.65
N ASN A 145 -15.73 -15.50 -5.24
CA ASN A 145 -16.33 -16.27 -6.33
C ASN A 145 -15.50 -16.19 -7.61
N GLU A 146 -15.92 -16.92 -8.64
CA GLU A 146 -15.33 -16.93 -9.98
C GLU A 146 -15.25 -15.56 -10.69
N TYR A 147 -15.95 -14.54 -10.20
CA TYR A 147 -15.89 -13.16 -10.72
C TYR A 147 -14.92 -12.26 -9.92
N GLY A 148 -14.28 -12.79 -8.87
CA GLY A 148 -13.43 -12.04 -7.96
C GLY A 148 -14.21 -11.30 -6.86
N THR A 149 -15.55 -11.42 -6.81
CA THR A 149 -16.33 -10.82 -5.73
C THR A 149 -16.06 -11.56 -4.43
N TRP A 150 -15.78 -10.84 -3.36
CA TRP A 150 -15.68 -11.40 -2.02
C TRP A 150 -17.02 -12.04 -1.62
N VAL A 151 -17.00 -13.30 -1.20
CA VAL A 151 -18.23 -14.05 -0.86
C VAL A 151 -18.28 -14.46 0.60
N SER A 152 -17.15 -14.79 1.22
CA SER A 152 -17.15 -15.25 2.60
C SER A 152 -15.78 -15.24 3.24
N ALA A 153 -15.79 -15.08 4.56
CA ALA A 153 -14.70 -15.37 5.49
C ALA A 153 -13.39 -14.59 5.23
N GLY A 154 -12.44 -14.82 6.14
CA GLY A 154 -11.11 -14.21 6.08
C GLY A 154 -11.08 -12.70 6.36
N PRO A 155 -9.86 -12.14 6.47
CA PRO A 155 -9.61 -10.73 6.79
C PRO A 155 -9.51 -9.80 5.56
N ALA A 156 -9.79 -10.29 4.34
CA ALA A 156 -9.73 -9.49 3.12
C ALA A 156 -10.70 -8.28 3.16
N PRO A 157 -10.23 -7.05 2.87
CA PRO A 157 -11.06 -5.84 2.97
C PRO A 157 -11.97 -5.60 1.76
N SER A 158 -11.78 -6.33 0.66
CA SER A 158 -12.52 -6.17 -0.60
C SER A 158 -12.58 -7.48 -1.39
N GLY A 159 -13.22 -7.46 -2.57
CA GLY A 159 -12.99 -8.49 -3.60
C GLY A 159 -11.58 -8.43 -4.19
N LEU A 160 -11.32 -9.34 -5.13
CA LEU A 160 -10.15 -9.33 -6.00
C LEU A 160 -10.32 -8.26 -7.09
N ALA A 161 -9.21 -7.64 -7.49
CA ALA A 161 -9.22 -6.76 -8.65
C ALA A 161 -9.50 -7.60 -9.92
N THR A 162 -10.04 -6.97 -10.94
CA THR A 162 -10.29 -7.61 -12.24
C THR A 162 -9.65 -6.79 -13.35
N PHE A 163 -9.57 -7.34 -14.56
CA PHE A 163 -9.08 -6.61 -15.72
C PHE A 163 -10.19 -6.47 -16.76
N ALA A 164 -10.31 -5.26 -17.32
CA ALA A 164 -11.06 -5.08 -18.56
C ALA A 164 -10.41 -5.93 -19.66
N PHE A 165 -11.19 -6.37 -20.64
CA PHE A 165 -10.66 -7.10 -21.78
C PHE A 165 -11.49 -6.86 -23.05
N GLN A 166 -10.93 -7.25 -24.19
CA GLN A 166 -11.61 -7.27 -25.49
C GLN A 166 -11.46 -8.66 -26.09
N VAL A 167 -12.56 -9.23 -26.59
CA VAL A 167 -12.49 -10.50 -27.34
C VAL A 167 -11.79 -10.25 -28.67
N VAL A 168 -10.70 -10.97 -28.92
CA VAL A 168 -9.90 -10.87 -30.15
C VAL A 168 -10.33 -11.92 -31.16
N GLU A 169 -10.61 -13.13 -30.69
CA GLU A 169 -11.03 -14.26 -31.51
C GLU A 169 -12.16 -15.02 -30.83
N ARG A 170 -13.04 -15.61 -31.64
CA ARG A 170 -14.08 -16.53 -31.20
C ARG A 170 -13.90 -17.87 -31.88
N ASP A 171 -14.23 -18.94 -31.16
CA ASP A 171 -14.21 -20.29 -31.71
C ASP A 171 -15.42 -20.56 -32.61
N ALA A 172 -15.53 -21.80 -33.09
CA ALA A 172 -16.63 -22.22 -33.97
C ALA A 172 -18.01 -22.22 -33.28
N ALA A 173 -18.06 -22.30 -31.95
CA ALA A 173 -19.29 -22.21 -31.16
C ALA A 173 -19.70 -20.76 -30.87
N GLY A 174 -18.84 -19.79 -31.20
CA GLY A 174 -19.03 -18.37 -30.94
C GLY A 174 -18.54 -17.93 -29.57
N ASP A 175 -17.89 -18.82 -28.81
CA ASP A 175 -17.31 -18.48 -27.50
C ASP A 175 -15.98 -17.74 -27.68
N PRO A 176 -15.57 -16.89 -26.72
CA PRO A 176 -14.26 -16.27 -26.75
C PRO A 176 -13.15 -17.33 -26.75
N ALA A 177 -12.28 -17.31 -27.76
CA ALA A 177 -11.10 -18.17 -27.85
C ALA A 177 -9.83 -17.44 -27.39
N SER A 178 -9.76 -16.14 -27.64
CA SER A 178 -8.69 -15.28 -27.15
C SER A 178 -9.19 -13.89 -26.77
N ILE A 179 -8.55 -13.30 -25.76
CA ILE A 179 -8.87 -11.98 -25.25
C ILE A 179 -7.62 -11.12 -25.16
N ARG A 180 -7.77 -9.82 -25.39
CA ARG A 180 -6.74 -8.82 -25.10
C ARG A 180 -7.03 -8.20 -23.74
N VAL A 181 -6.11 -8.34 -22.80
CA VAL A 181 -6.21 -7.75 -21.47
C VAL A 181 -5.99 -6.24 -21.55
N GLY A 182 -6.79 -5.50 -20.79
CA GLY A 182 -6.81 -4.05 -20.72
C GLY A 182 -6.46 -3.55 -19.33
N ALA A 183 -7.07 -2.43 -18.94
CA ALA A 183 -6.80 -1.82 -17.65
C ALA A 183 -7.36 -2.64 -16.48
N MET A 184 -6.62 -2.68 -15.38
CA MET A 184 -7.11 -3.17 -14.10
C MET A 184 -8.28 -2.30 -13.62
N GLN A 185 -9.28 -2.96 -13.07
CA GLN A 185 -10.47 -2.40 -12.45
C GLN A 185 -10.35 -2.62 -10.94
N ALA A 186 -10.73 -1.60 -10.17
CA ALA A 186 -10.72 -1.69 -8.71
C ALA A 186 -11.70 -2.78 -8.26
N PRO A 187 -11.36 -3.52 -7.18
CA PRO A 187 -12.26 -4.52 -6.63
C PRO A 187 -13.53 -3.89 -6.08
N ASP A 188 -14.60 -4.67 -6.07
CA ASP A 188 -15.81 -4.31 -5.33
C ASP A 188 -15.47 -4.17 -3.83
N PRO A 189 -15.97 -3.12 -3.15
CA PRO A 189 -15.75 -2.97 -1.72
C PRO A 189 -16.32 -4.18 -0.98
N GLY A 190 -15.60 -4.66 0.04
CA GLY A 190 -16.05 -5.76 0.89
C GLY A 190 -17.33 -5.34 1.60
N GLY A 191 -18.47 -5.83 1.14
CA GLY A 191 -19.77 -5.32 1.54
C GLY A 191 -20.43 -6.09 2.68
N SER A 192 -19.89 -7.24 3.09
CA SER A 192 -20.56 -8.08 4.10
C SER A 192 -19.77 -8.18 5.40
N ALA A 193 -20.52 -8.36 6.49
CA ALA A 193 -19.94 -8.65 7.79
C ALA A 193 -19.10 -9.94 7.69
N PRO A 194 -17.95 -10.01 8.40
CA PRO A 194 -17.14 -11.22 8.44
C PRO A 194 -18.01 -12.41 8.84
N ILE A 195 -18.03 -13.46 8.01
CA ILE A 195 -18.63 -14.73 8.40
C ILE A 195 -17.63 -15.39 9.35
N THR A 196 -17.89 -15.28 10.66
CA THR A 196 -17.06 -15.88 11.72
C THR A 196 -17.54 -17.29 12.09
N ASP A 197 -18.25 -17.98 11.19
CA ASP A 197 -18.79 -19.30 11.49
C ASP A 197 -17.63 -20.31 11.70
N PRO A 198 -17.53 -20.94 12.88
CA PRO A 198 -16.49 -21.92 13.17
C PRO A 198 -16.61 -23.23 12.37
N SER A 199 -17.71 -23.46 11.64
CA SER A 199 -17.90 -24.61 10.75
C SER A 199 -17.34 -24.37 9.34
N ARG A 200 -16.11 -23.84 9.26
CA ARG A 200 -15.47 -23.57 7.97
C ARG A 200 -15.31 -24.89 7.19
N PRO A 201 -15.81 -24.98 5.95
CA PRO A 201 -15.54 -26.15 5.11
C PRO A 201 -14.02 -26.27 4.88
N PRO A 202 -13.51 -27.49 4.65
CA PRO A 202 -12.09 -27.68 4.37
C PRO A 202 -11.67 -26.90 3.12
N PHE A 203 -10.42 -26.42 3.13
CA PHE A 203 -9.78 -25.78 1.97
C PHE A 203 -9.91 -26.66 0.72
N CYS A 204 -10.44 -26.10 -0.38
CA CYS A 204 -10.75 -26.78 -1.65
C CYS A 204 -11.21 -28.25 -1.49
N PRO A 205 -12.46 -28.51 -1.04
CA PRO A 205 -12.91 -29.87 -0.76
C PRO A 205 -12.87 -30.75 -2.02
N GLY A 206 -12.14 -31.86 -1.97
CA GLY A 206 -12.20 -32.92 -2.97
C GLY A 206 -11.48 -32.67 -4.29
N ALA A 207 -10.65 -31.62 -4.39
CA ALA A 207 -9.79 -31.38 -5.54
C ALA A 207 -8.49 -30.67 -5.14
N GLU A 208 -7.43 -30.90 -5.90
CA GLU A 208 -6.22 -30.10 -5.80
C GLU A 208 -6.49 -28.67 -6.26
N PRO A 209 -6.03 -27.65 -5.51
CA PRO A 209 -6.11 -26.28 -5.95
C PRO A 209 -5.29 -26.06 -7.23
N VAL A 210 -5.80 -25.21 -8.11
CA VAL A 210 -5.07 -24.72 -9.27
C VAL A 210 -4.25 -23.50 -8.84
N THR A 211 -2.94 -23.61 -9.02
CA THR A 211 -1.94 -22.58 -8.66
C THR A 211 -1.06 -22.23 -9.86
N PHE A 212 -0.15 -21.28 -9.67
CA PHE A 212 0.81 -20.81 -10.66
C PHE A 212 2.05 -21.69 -10.71
N THR A 213 2.53 -21.94 -11.92
CA THR A 213 3.81 -22.62 -12.17
C THR A 213 4.73 -21.70 -12.95
N VAL A 214 5.94 -21.51 -12.44
CA VAL A 214 6.99 -20.70 -13.07
C VAL A 214 8.05 -21.62 -13.65
N ASP A 215 8.53 -21.32 -14.85
CA ASP A 215 9.67 -22.03 -15.45
C ASP A 215 10.92 -21.78 -14.60
N ALA A 216 11.55 -22.85 -14.08
CA ALA A 216 12.72 -22.75 -13.21
C ALA A 216 13.87 -21.97 -13.85
N SER A 217 14.00 -21.99 -15.18
CA SER A 217 15.03 -21.24 -15.91
C SER A 217 14.83 -19.72 -15.88
N THR A 218 13.62 -19.27 -15.50
CA THR A 218 13.27 -17.84 -15.37
C THR A 218 13.34 -17.34 -13.93
N VAL A 219 13.56 -18.23 -12.96
CA VAL A 219 13.69 -17.89 -11.55
C VAL A 219 15.07 -17.31 -11.29
N TRP A 220 15.11 -16.14 -10.67
CA TRP A 220 16.35 -15.53 -10.22
C TRP A 220 16.85 -16.24 -8.96
N GLU A 221 18.06 -16.79 -9.02
CA GLU A 221 18.68 -17.48 -7.87
C GLU A 221 19.38 -16.52 -6.90
N SER A 222 19.57 -15.26 -7.31
CA SER A 222 20.22 -14.20 -6.51
C SER A 222 19.33 -12.95 -6.44
N PRO A 223 18.81 -12.59 -5.25
CA PRO A 223 18.04 -11.35 -5.07
C PRO A 223 18.81 -10.08 -5.46
N ALA A 224 20.11 -10.00 -5.12
CA ALA A 224 20.96 -8.88 -5.50
C ALA A 224 21.10 -8.73 -7.02
N GLU A 225 21.31 -9.84 -7.74
CA GLU A 225 21.40 -9.82 -9.21
C GLU A 225 20.07 -9.40 -9.85
N ALA A 226 18.95 -9.90 -9.34
CA ALA A 226 17.61 -9.54 -9.79
C ALA A 226 17.37 -8.02 -9.68
N VAL A 227 17.74 -7.44 -8.54
CA VAL A 227 17.64 -5.99 -8.33
C VAL A 227 18.58 -5.20 -9.25
N ALA A 228 19.82 -5.68 -9.42
CA ALA A 228 20.82 -5.02 -10.27
C ALA A 228 20.40 -5.00 -11.76
N ALA A 229 19.71 -6.06 -12.21
CA ALA A 229 19.19 -6.16 -13.58
C ALA A 229 18.02 -5.20 -13.86
N GLN A 230 17.33 -4.71 -12.81
CA GLN A 230 16.17 -3.81 -12.91
C GLN A 230 15.12 -4.29 -13.92
N PRO A 231 14.65 -5.55 -13.83
CA PRO A 231 13.60 -6.04 -14.71
C PRO A 231 12.32 -5.21 -14.54
N GLN A 232 11.54 -5.12 -15.61
CA GLN A 232 10.23 -4.49 -15.55
C GLN A 232 9.20 -5.50 -15.05
N GLY A 233 8.32 -5.06 -14.15
CA GLY A 233 7.22 -5.89 -13.67
C GLY A 233 7.59 -6.79 -12.48
N TRP A 234 6.86 -7.89 -12.38
CA TRP A 234 7.02 -8.96 -11.42
C TRP A 234 7.99 -10.01 -11.94
N ILE A 235 8.80 -10.53 -11.03
CA ILE A 235 9.76 -11.61 -11.29
C ILE A 235 9.61 -12.69 -10.24
N ALA A 236 10.02 -13.91 -10.60
CA ALA A 236 10.21 -14.97 -9.62
C ALA A 236 11.66 -14.94 -9.11
N VAL A 237 11.83 -14.89 -7.80
CA VAL A 237 13.15 -14.86 -7.16
C VAL A 237 13.19 -15.88 -6.03
N ARG A 238 14.23 -16.73 -6.02
CA ARG A 238 14.48 -17.65 -4.93
C ARG A 238 15.21 -16.92 -3.81
N GLY A 239 14.81 -17.21 -2.58
CA GLY A 239 15.57 -16.73 -1.43
C GLY A 239 14.93 -17.07 -0.10
N THR A 240 15.64 -16.71 0.95
CA THR A 240 15.22 -16.79 2.34
C THR A 240 15.01 -15.39 2.89
N LEU A 241 13.84 -15.14 3.47
CA LEU A 241 13.52 -13.85 4.05
C LEU A 241 14.18 -13.71 5.43
N SER A 242 14.97 -12.66 5.61
CA SER A 242 15.63 -12.32 6.87
C SER A 242 15.04 -11.05 7.44
N VAL A 243 14.76 -11.05 8.74
CA VAL A 243 14.25 -9.89 9.45
C VAL A 243 15.14 -9.61 10.66
N ALA A 244 15.85 -8.49 10.60
CA ALA A 244 16.73 -8.05 11.68
C ALA A 244 15.92 -7.56 12.88
N SER A 245 16.58 -7.48 14.05
CA SER A 245 15.92 -7.13 15.32
C SER A 245 15.25 -5.74 15.37
N ASP A 246 15.65 -4.84 14.47
CA ASP A 246 15.06 -3.50 14.30
C ASP A 246 13.88 -3.48 13.30
N GLY A 247 13.50 -4.64 12.75
CA GLY A 247 12.45 -4.80 11.76
C GLY A 247 12.93 -4.60 10.31
N PHE A 248 14.23 -4.43 10.06
CA PHE A 248 14.75 -4.36 8.69
C PHE A 248 14.59 -5.70 7.97
N VAL A 249 14.02 -5.65 6.75
CA VAL A 249 13.70 -6.85 5.95
C VAL A 249 14.57 -6.92 4.70
N GLN A 250 15.13 -8.10 4.45
CA GLN A 250 15.89 -8.39 3.24
C GLN A 250 15.63 -9.82 2.76
N LEU A 251 15.77 -10.05 1.47
CA LEU A 251 15.74 -11.38 0.85
C LEU A 251 17.17 -11.81 0.54
N CYS A 252 17.57 -12.96 1.07
CA CYS A 252 18.91 -13.53 0.95
C CYS A 252 18.92 -14.70 -0.03
N SER A 253 19.98 -14.89 -0.81
CA SER A 253 20.18 -16.15 -1.54
C SER A 253 20.41 -17.31 -0.57
N ALA A 254 21.16 -17.05 0.51
CA ALA A 254 21.42 -17.97 1.62
C ALA A 254 21.65 -17.22 2.94
N LEU A 255 21.40 -17.93 4.05
CA LEU A 255 21.72 -17.49 5.41
C LEU A 255 22.82 -18.37 6.02
N GLU A 256 23.88 -17.75 6.51
CA GLU A 256 24.95 -18.40 7.30
C GLU A 256 24.98 -17.77 8.70
N GLY A 257 24.17 -18.32 9.61
CA GLY A 257 23.87 -17.64 10.88
C GLY A 257 23.09 -16.35 10.61
N GLU A 258 23.60 -15.21 11.08
CA GLU A 258 22.99 -13.90 10.83
C GLU A 258 23.46 -13.25 9.53
N ARG A 259 24.40 -13.87 8.81
CA ARG A 259 24.96 -13.31 7.57
C ARG A 259 24.09 -13.65 6.37
N CYS A 260 23.58 -12.61 5.72
CA CYS A 260 22.82 -12.70 4.48
C CYS A 260 23.75 -12.58 3.27
N GLN A 261 23.69 -13.56 2.37
CA GLN A 261 24.43 -13.57 1.11
C GLN A 261 23.53 -13.06 -0.04
N ASP A 262 24.13 -12.36 -1.01
CA ASP A 262 23.48 -11.78 -2.20
C ASP A 262 22.13 -11.12 -1.93
N ALA A 263 22.12 -10.29 -0.88
CA ALA A 263 20.92 -9.70 -0.32
C ALA A 263 20.29 -8.64 -1.23
N ALA A 264 18.97 -8.60 -1.23
CA ALA A 264 18.20 -7.44 -1.68
C ALA A 264 17.32 -6.91 -0.55
N VAL A 265 17.28 -5.58 -0.41
CA VAL A 265 16.36 -4.93 0.53
C VAL A 265 14.93 -5.14 0.06
N VAL A 266 14.04 -5.49 0.98
CA VAL A 266 12.60 -5.65 0.74
C VAL A 266 11.86 -4.48 1.40
N ARG A 267 10.99 -3.81 0.65
CA ARG A 267 10.08 -2.77 1.16
C ARG A 267 8.65 -3.31 1.24
N GLY A 268 7.76 -2.52 1.83
CA GLY A 268 6.34 -2.86 1.95
C GLY A 268 6.02 -3.87 3.06
N ILE A 269 7.01 -4.58 3.60
CA ILE A 269 6.82 -5.57 4.66
C ILE A 269 6.97 -4.94 6.05
N ASP A 270 6.02 -5.22 6.94
CA ASP A 270 6.09 -4.91 8.38
C ASP A 270 6.95 -5.95 9.11
N GLY A 271 8.28 -5.75 9.07
CA GLY A 271 9.23 -6.66 9.72
C GLY A 271 9.04 -6.78 11.22
N VAL A 272 8.67 -5.69 11.92
CA VAL A 272 8.39 -5.72 13.37
C VAL A 272 7.16 -6.56 13.65
N GLY A 273 6.08 -6.36 12.90
CA GLY A 273 4.87 -7.16 12.98
C GLY A 273 5.14 -8.64 12.73
N LEU A 274 5.95 -8.96 11.72
CA LEU A 274 6.34 -10.34 11.42
C LEU A 274 7.14 -10.97 12.56
N MET A 275 8.11 -10.25 13.11
CA MET A 275 8.90 -10.73 14.25
C MET A 275 8.03 -11.06 15.45
N VAL A 276 7.13 -10.14 15.83
CA VAL A 276 6.28 -10.27 17.01
C VAL A 276 5.26 -11.40 16.86
N ASN A 277 4.65 -11.55 15.69
CA ASN A 277 3.52 -12.47 15.51
C ASN A 277 3.91 -13.85 14.98
N VAL A 278 4.99 -13.95 14.21
CA VAL A 278 5.40 -15.18 13.52
C VAL A 278 6.72 -15.73 14.07
N LEU A 279 7.76 -14.90 14.15
CA LEU A 279 9.11 -15.38 14.50
C LEU A 279 9.34 -15.60 15.99
N GLN A 280 8.51 -15.05 16.89
CA GLN A 280 8.61 -15.38 18.33
C GLN A 280 8.52 -16.88 18.63
N LYS A 281 7.92 -17.68 17.73
CA LYS A 281 7.84 -19.14 17.86
C LYS A 281 9.11 -19.88 17.42
N TYR A 282 10.06 -19.21 16.77
CA TYR A 282 11.29 -19.79 16.22
C TYR A 282 12.50 -18.99 16.70
N PRO A 283 13.37 -19.55 17.55
CA PRO A 283 14.59 -18.84 17.98
C PRO A 283 15.56 -18.69 16.80
N GLY A 284 15.52 -17.52 16.15
CA GLY A 284 16.36 -17.13 15.01
C GLY A 284 15.81 -15.86 14.32
N THR A 285 16.66 -15.04 13.72
CA THR A 285 16.30 -13.80 13.00
C THR A 285 15.88 -14.05 11.54
N GLY A 286 15.59 -15.30 11.17
CA GLY A 286 15.28 -15.71 9.81
C GLY A 286 13.95 -16.45 9.71
N TYR A 287 13.13 -16.07 8.74
CA TYR A 287 12.08 -16.96 8.24
C TYR A 287 12.74 -17.93 7.26
N GLU A 288 13.29 -19.02 7.80
CA GLU A 288 14.01 -20.04 7.03
C GLU A 288 13.05 -21.00 6.34
N LYS A 289 12.49 -20.56 5.22
CA LYS A 289 11.98 -21.49 4.21
C LYS A 289 12.47 -21.05 2.83
N PRO A 290 13.20 -21.92 2.10
CA PRO A 290 13.51 -21.64 0.70
C PRO A 290 12.18 -21.59 -0.06
N HIS A 291 11.84 -20.41 -0.53
CA HIS A 291 10.66 -20.17 -1.34
C HIS A 291 11.07 -19.50 -2.65
N VAL A 292 10.27 -19.75 -3.67
CA VAL A 292 10.18 -18.87 -4.82
C VAL A 292 9.17 -17.80 -4.46
N TRP A 293 9.61 -16.55 -4.51
CA TRP A 293 8.80 -15.38 -4.26
C TRP A 293 8.46 -14.72 -5.58
N LEU A 294 7.26 -14.15 -5.71
CA LEU A 294 7.05 -13.13 -6.74
C LEU A 294 7.41 -11.79 -6.14
N ALA A 295 8.24 -11.03 -6.83
CA ALA A 295 8.70 -9.73 -6.36
C ALA A 295 8.57 -8.69 -7.46
N GLN A 296 8.27 -7.46 -7.09
CA GLN A 296 8.37 -6.33 -7.99
C GLN A 296 9.65 -5.54 -7.72
N VAL A 297 10.45 -5.31 -8.77
CA VAL A 297 11.70 -4.53 -8.64
C VAL A 297 11.43 -3.05 -8.97
N ARG A 298 11.70 -2.15 -8.01
CA ARG A 298 11.60 -0.70 -8.25
C ARG A 298 12.70 0.06 -7.51
N GLY A 299 13.35 0.99 -8.20
CA GLY A 299 14.32 1.89 -7.57
C GLY A 299 15.49 1.17 -6.88
N GLY A 300 15.91 0.02 -7.40
CA GLY A 300 17.03 -0.75 -6.85
C GLY A 300 16.69 -1.51 -5.56
N VAL A 301 15.42 -1.86 -5.33
CA VAL A 301 14.98 -2.73 -4.24
C VAL A 301 13.84 -3.66 -4.70
N LEU A 302 13.50 -4.65 -3.88
CA LEU A 302 12.26 -5.42 -4.00
C LEU A 302 11.16 -4.63 -3.26
N ASP A 303 10.18 -4.10 -4.00
CA ASP A 303 9.19 -3.14 -3.47
C ASP A 303 7.94 -3.81 -2.91
N ASP A 304 7.49 -4.88 -3.58
CA ASP A 304 6.41 -5.76 -3.15
C ASP A 304 6.91 -7.20 -3.23
N LEU A 305 6.46 -8.05 -2.31
CA LEU A 305 6.87 -9.44 -2.21
C LEU A 305 5.65 -10.31 -1.92
N ALA A 306 5.44 -11.34 -2.74
CA ALA A 306 4.31 -12.24 -2.63
C ALA A 306 4.71 -13.62 -2.11
N ILE A 307 3.91 -14.17 -1.20
CA ILE A 307 4.08 -15.50 -0.60
C ILE A 307 2.89 -16.40 -0.91
N GLY A 308 3.14 -17.57 -1.50
CA GLY A 308 2.10 -18.56 -1.82
C GLY A 308 2.65 -19.88 -2.36
N ASP A 309 1.78 -20.83 -2.69
CA ASP A 309 2.14 -22.13 -3.29
C ASP A 309 2.49 -21.95 -4.78
N ILE A 310 3.60 -21.28 -5.08
CA ILE A 310 4.09 -21.12 -6.45
C ILE A 310 5.03 -22.27 -6.77
N ARG A 311 4.64 -23.06 -7.77
CA ARG A 311 5.40 -24.24 -8.20
C ARG A 311 6.44 -23.85 -9.25
N THR A 312 7.52 -24.61 -9.32
CA THR A 312 8.50 -24.51 -10.42
C THR A 312 8.42 -25.74 -11.32
N SER A 313 8.45 -25.53 -12.63
CA SER A 313 8.65 -26.62 -13.60
C SER A 313 10.11 -26.69 -14.04
N ASP A 314 10.61 -27.92 -14.24
CA ASP A 314 11.93 -28.19 -14.82
C ASP A 314 12.00 -27.88 -16.33
#